data_AF-A0AAW6RDK2-F1
#
_entry.id   AF-A0AAW6RDK2-F1
#
_cell.length_a   1.000
_cell.length_b   1.000
_cell.length_c   1.000
_cell.angle_alpha   90.00
_cell.angle_beta   90.00
_cell.angle_gamma   90.00
#
_symmetry.space_group_name_H-M   'P 1'
#
loop_
_entity.id
_entity.type
_entity.pdbx_description
1 polymer ?
#
loop_
_entity_poly.entity_id
_entity_poly.type
_entity_poly.pdbx_seq_one_letter_code
_entity_poly.pdbx_strand_id
1 'polypeptide(L)'
;MDLHHRVRDIAARAGVGVGTVYRHFPTRADLVTAVYRHQVDECVALAETLNADDVPPTDALCRWTSAFTDFLVTKHGLSDALSSDDPSLNNLHALIFDSLVPAFASLVERAQDTGAVSKDVSAVTFLRAIGNLCIVGPGYTEADAKAMVGLLLGGSGASPGESLTNSSP
;
A
#
# COMPACT_ATOMS: atom_id res chain seq x y z
N MET A 1 -16.11 15.88 -1.92
CA MET A 1 -16.17 15.74 -3.40
C MET A 1 -17.08 14.57 -3.72
N ASP A 2 -18.12 14.79 -4.53
CA ASP A 2 -19.23 13.86 -4.74
C ASP A 2 -18.85 12.65 -5.64
N LEU A 3 -19.18 11.42 -5.24
CA LEU A 3 -18.73 10.19 -5.93
C LEU A 3 -19.43 9.97 -7.28
N HIS A 4 -20.57 10.62 -7.52
CA HIS A 4 -21.15 10.66 -8.85
C HIS A 4 -20.17 11.23 -9.90
N HIS A 5 -19.31 12.17 -9.48
CA HIS A 5 -18.23 12.67 -10.34
C HIS A 5 -17.18 11.58 -10.59
N ARG A 6 -16.77 10.82 -9.57
CA ARG A 6 -15.74 9.77 -9.70
C ARG A 6 -16.18 8.60 -10.58
N VAL A 7 -17.42 8.13 -10.46
CA VAL A 7 -17.91 7.03 -11.33
C VAL A 7 -17.98 7.47 -12.78
N ARG A 8 -18.35 8.74 -13.03
CA ARG A 8 -18.30 9.33 -14.36
C ARG A 8 -16.86 9.42 -14.89
N ASP A 9 -15.91 9.80 -14.05
CA ASP A 9 -14.49 9.86 -14.42
C ASP A 9 -13.91 8.46 -14.69
N ILE A 10 -14.29 7.45 -13.90
CA ILE A 10 -13.94 6.04 -14.12
C ILE A 10 -14.51 5.56 -15.45
N ALA A 11 -15.79 5.81 -15.71
CA ALA A 11 -16.47 5.43 -16.95
C ALA A 11 -15.81 6.10 -18.16
N ALA A 12 -15.50 7.40 -18.06
CA ALA A 12 -14.78 8.14 -19.10
C ALA A 12 -13.37 7.59 -19.38
N ARG A 13 -12.59 7.29 -18.33
CA ARG A 13 -11.26 6.67 -18.46
C ARG A 13 -11.32 5.25 -19.05
N ALA A 14 -12.34 4.49 -18.71
CA ALA A 14 -12.55 3.14 -19.22
C ALA A 14 -13.23 3.11 -20.60
N GLY A 15 -13.61 4.26 -21.16
CA GLY A 15 -14.30 4.35 -22.45
C GLY A 15 -15.71 3.74 -22.45
N VAL A 16 -16.35 3.62 -21.28
CA VAL A 16 -17.68 3.02 -21.11
C VAL A 16 -18.69 4.03 -20.59
N GLY A 17 -19.98 3.77 -20.81
CA GLY A 17 -21.05 4.56 -20.22
C GLY A 17 -21.23 4.24 -18.72
N VAL A 18 -21.66 5.23 -17.93
CA VAL A 18 -21.98 5.05 -16.49
C VAL A 18 -23.04 3.95 -16.27
N GLY A 19 -24.00 3.81 -17.19
CA GLY A 19 -24.97 2.71 -17.16
C GLY A 19 -24.35 1.33 -17.38
N THR A 20 -23.26 1.22 -18.15
CA THR A 20 -22.50 -0.01 -18.31
C THR A 20 -21.74 -0.37 -17.04
N VAL A 21 -21.18 0.63 -16.35
CA VAL A 21 -20.52 0.44 -15.04
C VAL A 21 -21.52 -0.11 -14.03
N TYR A 22 -22.68 0.54 -13.85
CA TYR A 22 -23.70 0.05 -12.90
C TYR A 22 -24.38 -1.25 -13.30
N ARG A 23 -24.34 -1.65 -14.58
CA ARG A 23 -24.79 -2.99 -15.00
C ARG A 23 -23.86 -4.09 -14.46
N HIS A 24 -22.55 -3.83 -14.36
CA HIS A 24 -21.57 -4.79 -13.83
C HIS A 24 -21.38 -4.65 -12.32
N PHE A 25 -21.59 -3.45 -11.80
CA PHE A 25 -21.46 -3.11 -10.38
C PHE A 25 -22.76 -2.48 -9.89
N PRO A 26 -23.79 -3.29 -9.57
CA PRO A 26 -25.13 -2.80 -9.25
C PRO A 26 -25.14 -1.80 -8.10
N THR A 27 -24.21 -1.96 -7.15
CA THR A 27 -24.03 -1.04 -6.04
C THR A 27 -22.68 -0.33 -6.09
N ARG A 28 -22.62 0.81 -5.41
CA ARG A 28 -21.37 1.53 -5.13
C ARG A 28 -20.34 0.64 -4.43
N ALA A 29 -20.80 -0.20 -3.50
CA ALA A 29 -19.96 -1.12 -2.75
C ALA A 29 -19.34 -2.19 -3.66
N ASP A 30 -20.09 -2.68 -4.64
CA ASP A 30 -19.59 -3.65 -5.63
C ASP A 30 -18.46 -3.05 -6.49
N LEU A 31 -18.65 -1.81 -6.96
CA LEU A 31 -17.63 -1.11 -7.75
C LEU A 31 -16.36 -0.89 -6.92
N VAL A 32 -16.51 -0.42 -5.67
CA VAL A 32 -15.37 -0.21 -4.79
C VAL A 32 -14.66 -1.54 -4.51
N THR A 33 -15.39 -2.59 -4.17
CA THR A 33 -14.82 -3.93 -3.93
C THR A 33 -14.05 -4.44 -5.13
N ALA A 34 -14.57 -4.25 -6.34
CA ALA A 34 -13.90 -4.66 -7.57
C ALA A 34 -12.60 -3.87 -7.82
N VAL A 35 -12.62 -2.56 -7.62
CA VAL A 35 -11.41 -1.71 -7.72
C VAL A 35 -10.36 -2.16 -6.71
N TYR A 36 -10.76 -2.46 -5.47
CA TYR A 36 -9.85 -2.95 -4.44
C TYR A 36 -9.22 -4.29 -4.80
N ARG A 37 -10.02 -5.25 -5.28
CA ARG A 37 -9.51 -6.55 -5.72
C ARG A 37 -8.46 -6.38 -6.80
N HIS A 38 -8.79 -5.59 -7.82
CA HIS A 38 -7.88 -5.31 -8.91
C HIS A 38 -6.55 -4.69 -8.44
N GLN A 39 -6.60 -3.71 -7.52
CA GLN A 39 -5.39 -3.08 -6.98
C GLN A 39 -4.54 -4.04 -6.14
N VAL A 40 -5.17 -4.96 -5.40
CA VAL A 40 -4.45 -6.03 -4.69
C VAL A 40 -3.80 -6.99 -5.69
N ASP A 41 -4.51 -7.39 -6.75
CA ASP A 41 -3.95 -8.24 -7.81
C ASP A 41 -2.75 -7.57 -8.50
N GLU A 42 -2.81 -6.26 -8.75
CA GLU A 42 -1.68 -5.48 -9.30
C GLU A 42 -0.48 -5.48 -8.35
N CYS A 43 -0.70 -5.34 -7.03
CA CYS A 43 0.39 -5.41 -6.05
C CYS A 43 1.00 -6.81 -5.97
N VAL A 44 0.18 -7.87 -6.05
CA VAL A 44 0.67 -9.25 -6.07
C VAL A 44 1.53 -9.49 -7.31
N ALA A 45 1.01 -9.15 -8.50
CA ALA A 45 1.72 -9.29 -9.76
C ALA A 45 3.02 -8.47 -9.79
N LEU A 46 3.03 -7.29 -9.16
CA LEU A 46 4.24 -6.48 -9.03
C LEU A 46 5.30 -7.17 -8.18
N ALA A 47 4.95 -7.78 -7.05
CA ALA A 47 5.91 -8.52 -6.23
C ALA A 47 6.50 -9.71 -7.00
N GLU A 48 5.65 -10.46 -7.72
CA GLU A 48 6.08 -11.57 -8.57
C GLU A 48 7.05 -11.11 -9.66
N THR A 49 6.74 -10.00 -10.32
CA THR A 49 7.60 -9.40 -11.36
C THR A 49 8.94 -8.96 -10.78
N LEU A 50 8.95 -8.25 -9.65
CA LEU A 50 10.17 -7.78 -8.99
C LEU A 50 11.08 -8.93 -8.50
N ASN A 51 10.48 -10.07 -8.17
CA ASN A 51 11.21 -11.31 -7.88
C ASN A 51 11.75 -11.98 -9.13
N ALA A 52 10.93 -12.11 -10.18
CA ALA A 52 11.32 -12.74 -11.43
C ALA A 52 12.44 -11.98 -12.15
N ASP A 53 12.43 -10.65 -12.08
CA ASP A 53 13.43 -9.77 -12.69
C ASP A 53 14.71 -9.63 -11.83
N ASP A 54 14.79 -10.32 -10.69
CA ASP A 54 15.89 -10.25 -9.72
C ASP A 54 16.29 -8.81 -9.35
N VAL A 55 15.30 -7.94 -9.17
CA VAL A 55 15.52 -6.55 -8.75
C VAL A 55 16.20 -6.55 -7.37
N PRO A 56 17.22 -5.69 -7.11
CA PRO A 56 17.89 -5.64 -5.81
C PRO A 56 16.89 -5.57 -4.65
N PRO A 57 17.06 -6.34 -3.55
CA PRO A 57 16.00 -6.52 -2.55
C PRO A 57 15.46 -5.22 -1.94
N THR A 58 16.34 -4.26 -1.65
CA THR A 58 15.94 -2.93 -1.15
C THR A 58 15.13 -2.15 -2.18
N ASP A 59 15.54 -2.19 -3.45
CA ASP A 59 14.86 -1.48 -4.53
C ASP A 59 13.49 -2.09 -4.81
N ALA A 60 13.41 -3.43 -4.79
CA ALA A 60 12.15 -4.15 -4.94
C ALA A 60 11.17 -3.78 -3.83
N LEU A 61 11.62 -3.78 -2.57
CA LEU A 61 10.82 -3.39 -1.41
C LEU A 61 10.32 -1.94 -1.52
N CYS A 62 11.20 -1.02 -1.93
CA CYS A 62 10.85 0.39 -2.14
C CYS A 62 9.81 0.59 -3.25
N ARG A 63 9.99 -0.06 -4.40
CA ARG A 63 9.06 0.03 -5.54
C ARG A 63 7.69 -0.53 -5.18
N TRP A 64 7.66 -1.71 -4.58
CA TRP A 64 6.42 -2.35 -4.17
C TRP A 64 5.69 -1.52 -3.11
N THR A 65 6.41 -1.06 -2.08
CA THR A 65 5.82 -0.26 -1.00
C THR A 65 5.32 1.09 -1.51
N SER A 66 5.98 1.69 -2.51
CA SER A 66 5.49 2.91 -3.16
C SER A 66 4.15 2.68 -3.86
N ALA A 67 4.03 1.60 -4.64
CA ALA A 67 2.78 1.22 -5.29
C ALA A 67 1.67 0.93 -4.26
N PHE A 68 1.99 0.21 -3.18
CA PHE A 68 1.04 -0.08 -2.11
C PHE A 68 0.61 1.20 -1.36
N THR A 69 1.52 2.15 -1.16
CA THR A 69 1.22 3.46 -0.56
C THR A 69 0.29 4.27 -1.46
N ASP A 70 0.55 4.30 -2.78
CA ASP A 70 -0.33 4.95 -3.76
C ASP A 70 -1.75 4.36 -3.72
N PHE A 71 -1.85 3.03 -3.62
CA PHE A 71 -3.12 2.35 -3.40
C PHE A 71 -3.80 2.82 -2.11
N LEU A 72 -3.10 2.84 -0.97
CA LEU A 72 -3.66 3.22 0.33
C LEU A 72 -4.09 4.69 0.42
N VAL A 73 -3.31 5.63 -0.09
CA VAL A 73 -3.72 7.05 -0.04
C VAL A 73 -4.89 7.34 -0.98
N THR A 74 -4.92 6.70 -2.16
CA THR A 74 -6.07 6.77 -3.08
C THR A 74 -7.33 6.15 -2.44
N LYS A 75 -7.15 5.10 -1.63
CA LYS A 75 -8.18 4.38 -0.89
C LYS A 75 -8.87 5.25 0.15
N HIS A 76 -8.15 6.07 0.92
CA HIS A 76 -8.76 6.92 1.94
C HIS A 76 -9.81 7.86 1.35
N GLY A 77 -9.53 8.43 0.17
CA GLY A 77 -10.53 9.20 -0.57
C GLY A 77 -11.75 8.39 -1.02
N LEU A 78 -11.66 7.07 -1.16
CA LEU A 78 -12.74 6.15 -1.54
C LEU A 78 -13.48 5.55 -0.34
N SER A 79 -12.82 5.47 0.83
CA SER A 79 -13.38 4.97 2.09
C SER A 79 -14.24 6.01 2.79
N ASP A 80 -13.91 7.31 2.70
CA ASP A 80 -14.81 8.41 3.11
C ASP A 80 -16.16 8.39 2.38
N ALA A 81 -16.17 7.65 1.27
CA ALA A 81 -17.28 7.46 0.38
C ALA A 81 -18.14 6.23 0.76
N LEU A 82 -17.67 5.32 1.61
CA LEU A 82 -18.40 4.13 2.05
C LEU A 82 -18.82 4.24 3.52
N SER A 83 -19.99 3.71 3.87
CA SER A 83 -20.40 3.54 5.26
C SER A 83 -19.65 2.34 5.87
N SER A 84 -19.24 2.44 7.14
CA SER A 84 -18.38 1.47 7.84
C SER A 84 -18.93 0.05 7.98
N ASP A 85 -20.23 -0.14 7.73
CA ASP A 85 -20.95 -1.36 8.10
C ASP A 85 -21.29 -2.27 6.89
N ASP A 86 -20.64 -2.06 5.74
CA ASP A 86 -20.93 -2.83 4.52
C ASP A 86 -20.24 -4.23 4.54
N PRO A 87 -21.00 -5.35 4.46
CA PRO A 87 -20.46 -6.71 4.46
C PRO A 87 -19.46 -6.99 3.33
N SER A 88 -19.52 -6.24 2.22
CA SER A 88 -18.56 -6.37 1.11
C SER A 88 -17.12 -6.02 1.52
N LEU A 89 -16.93 -5.22 2.57
CA LEU A 89 -15.63 -4.87 3.13
C LEU A 89 -14.99 -6.04 3.91
N ASN A 90 -15.80 -6.96 4.48
CA ASN A 90 -15.27 -8.13 5.19
C ASN A 90 -14.54 -9.10 4.25
N ASN A 91 -14.98 -9.21 2.98
CA ASN A 91 -14.31 -10.04 1.98
C ASN A 91 -12.95 -9.48 1.54
N LEU A 92 -12.68 -8.19 1.76
CA LEU A 92 -11.39 -7.58 1.43
C LEU A 92 -10.30 -7.97 2.45
N HIS A 93 -10.68 -8.23 3.69
CA HIS A 93 -9.74 -8.64 4.72
C HIS A 93 -9.10 -10.00 4.38
N ALA A 94 -9.90 -10.98 3.95
CA ALA A 94 -9.40 -12.28 3.50
C ALA A 94 -8.47 -12.14 2.28
N LEU A 95 -8.87 -11.35 1.27
CA LEU A 95 -8.06 -11.11 0.07
C LEU A 95 -6.65 -10.54 0.39
N ILE A 96 -6.57 -9.59 1.31
CA ILE A 96 -5.30 -9.00 1.75
C ILE A 96 -4.42 -10.05 2.43
N PHE A 97 -4.98 -10.84 3.35
CA PHE A 97 -4.21 -11.82 4.11
C PHE A 97 -3.80 -13.05 3.27
N ASP A 98 -4.65 -13.50 2.36
CA ASP A 98 -4.42 -14.74 1.60
C ASP A 98 -3.52 -14.53 0.38
N SER A 99 -3.45 -13.31 -0.18
CA SER A 99 -2.71 -13.04 -1.42
C SER A 99 -1.66 -11.95 -1.28
N LEU A 100 -2.00 -10.80 -0.70
CA LEU A 100 -1.08 -9.68 -0.61
C LEU A 100 0.06 -9.94 0.39
N VAL A 101 -0.26 -10.52 1.55
CA VAL A 101 0.73 -10.80 2.61
C VAL A 101 1.82 -11.76 2.12
N PRO A 102 1.52 -12.94 1.52
CA PRO A 102 2.55 -13.83 0.99
C PRO A 102 3.43 -13.17 -0.09
N ALA A 103 2.81 -12.44 -1.01
CA ALA A 103 3.53 -11.74 -2.08
C ALA A 103 4.54 -10.73 -1.50
N PHE A 104 4.11 -9.91 -0.55
CA PHE A 104 5.00 -8.96 0.13
C PHE A 104 6.05 -9.65 1.02
N ALA A 105 5.68 -10.74 1.70
CA ALA A 105 6.60 -11.50 2.54
C ALA A 105 7.81 -11.99 1.75
N SER A 106 7.61 -12.44 0.52
CA SER A 106 8.73 -12.86 -0.35
C SER A 106 9.76 -11.75 -0.62
N LEU A 107 9.31 -10.49 -0.73
CA LEU A 107 10.21 -9.33 -0.90
C LEU A 107 10.94 -9.00 0.41
N VAL A 108 10.23 -9.08 1.54
CA VAL A 108 10.80 -8.86 2.87
C VAL A 108 11.88 -9.90 3.18
N GLU A 109 11.64 -11.17 2.88
CA GLU A 109 12.60 -12.26 3.09
C GLU A 109 13.90 -12.02 2.30
N ARG A 110 13.81 -11.64 1.02
CA ARG A 110 14.99 -11.27 0.22
C ARG A 110 15.77 -10.10 0.82
N ALA A 111 15.08 -9.11 1.38
CA ALA A 111 15.72 -7.96 2.02
C ALA A 111 16.30 -8.31 3.41
N GLN A 112 15.74 -9.30 4.10
CA GLN A 112 16.29 -9.84 5.34
C GLN A 112 17.56 -10.66 5.11
N ASP A 113 17.65 -11.37 3.99
CA ASP A 113 18.82 -12.17 3.62
C ASP A 113 20.04 -11.31 3.29
N THR A 114 19.84 -10.06 2.84
CA THR A 114 20.91 -9.08 2.66
C THR A 114 21.21 -8.27 3.93
N GLY A 115 20.45 -8.47 5.01
CA GLY A 115 20.55 -7.71 6.25
C GLY A 115 19.99 -6.28 6.17
N ALA A 116 19.33 -5.91 5.07
CA ALA A 116 18.72 -4.59 4.90
C ALA A 116 17.45 -4.42 5.76
N VAL A 117 16.78 -5.52 6.10
CA VAL A 117 15.62 -5.54 7.00
C VAL A 117 15.91 -6.50 8.16
N SER A 118 15.50 -6.13 9.39
CA SER A 118 15.65 -7.01 10.55
C SER A 118 14.77 -8.27 10.41
N LYS A 119 15.33 -9.42 10.80
CA LYS A 119 14.61 -10.72 10.85
C LYS A 119 13.51 -10.76 11.92
N ASP A 120 13.52 -9.81 12.85
CA ASP A 120 12.48 -9.70 13.90
C ASP A 120 11.19 -9.03 13.40
N VAL A 121 11.21 -8.42 12.21
CA VAL A 121 10.05 -7.73 11.64
C VAL A 121 9.31 -8.66 10.68
N SER A 122 8.08 -9.04 11.04
CA SER A 122 7.21 -9.79 10.14
C SER A 122 6.67 -8.92 9.01
N ALA A 123 6.40 -9.54 7.86
CA ALA A 123 5.74 -8.88 6.72
C ALA A 123 4.40 -8.25 7.09
N VAL A 124 3.61 -8.91 7.95
CA VAL A 124 2.33 -8.39 8.46
C VAL A 124 2.54 -7.15 9.32
N THR A 125 3.55 -7.15 10.20
CA THR A 125 3.89 -5.99 11.04
C THR A 125 4.29 -4.80 10.16
N PHE A 126 5.09 -5.05 9.12
CA PHE A 126 5.54 -4.02 8.20
C PHE A 126 4.36 -3.46 7.38
N LEU A 127 3.50 -4.30 6.80
CA LEU A 127 2.28 -3.84 6.13
C LEU A 127 1.37 -3.01 7.05
N ARG A 128 1.24 -3.41 8.31
CA ARG A 128 0.47 -2.66 9.31
C ARG A 128 1.10 -1.29 9.60
N ALA A 129 2.43 -1.21 9.66
CA ALA A 129 3.12 0.07 9.83
C ALA A 129 2.85 1.01 8.65
N ILE A 130 2.99 0.52 7.40
CA ILE A 130 2.68 1.29 6.19
C ILE A 130 1.21 1.73 6.19
N GLY A 131 0.29 0.80 6.48
CA GLY A 131 -1.14 1.07 6.58
C GLY A 131 -1.47 2.18 7.57
N ASN A 132 -0.87 2.15 8.77
CA ASN A 132 -1.06 3.17 9.79
C ASN A 132 -0.51 4.54 9.38
N LEU A 133 0.65 4.59 8.71
CA LEU A 133 1.23 5.82 8.18
C LEU A 133 0.39 6.43 7.05
N CYS A 134 -0.44 5.64 6.37
CA CYS A 134 -1.30 6.16 5.31
C CYS A 134 -2.63 6.75 5.81
N ILE A 135 -2.92 6.71 7.11
CA ILE A 135 -4.14 7.28 7.67
C ILE A 135 -4.05 8.82 7.65
N VAL A 136 -4.53 9.42 6.56
CA VAL A 136 -4.54 10.87 6.32
C VAL A 136 -5.64 11.61 7.09
N GLY A 137 -5.48 12.91 7.32
CA GLY A 137 -6.43 13.73 8.04
C GLY A 137 -6.12 15.24 8.00
N PRO A 138 -6.86 16.07 8.75
CA PRO A 138 -6.58 17.50 8.82
C PRO A 138 -5.13 17.75 9.29
N GLY A 139 -4.32 18.41 8.45
CA GLY A 139 -2.91 18.68 8.74
C GLY A 139 -1.95 17.52 8.49
N TYR A 140 -2.43 16.38 7.96
CA TYR A 140 -1.61 15.24 7.55
C TYR A 140 -2.06 14.75 6.16
N THR A 141 -1.29 15.13 5.14
CA THR A 141 -1.65 14.97 3.73
C THR A 141 -1.12 13.66 3.14
N GLU A 142 -1.58 13.31 1.95
CA GLU A 142 -1.03 12.18 1.18
C GLU A 142 0.48 12.33 0.92
N ALA A 143 0.97 13.56 0.77
CA ALA A 143 2.39 13.84 0.59
C ALA A 143 3.17 13.53 1.88
N ASP A 144 2.62 13.86 3.05
CA ASP A 144 3.22 13.55 4.34
C ASP A 144 3.28 12.03 4.58
N ALA A 145 2.20 11.31 4.25
CA ALA A 145 2.17 9.84 4.30
C ALA A 145 3.26 9.21 3.43
N LYS A 146 3.37 9.63 2.17
CA LYS A 146 4.41 9.16 1.24
C LYS A 146 5.82 9.46 1.76
N ALA A 147 6.04 10.65 2.31
CA ALA A 147 7.33 11.01 2.90
C ALA A 147 7.69 10.12 4.10
N MET A 148 6.73 9.87 4.99
CA MET A 148 6.93 9.02 6.17
C MET A 148 7.21 7.56 5.81
N VAL A 149 6.50 7.02 4.80
CA VAL A 149 6.78 5.66 4.29
C VAL A 149 8.16 5.60 3.63
N GLY A 150 8.55 6.64 2.88
CA GLY A 150 9.91 6.75 2.34
C GLY A 150 10.99 6.74 3.43
N LEU A 151 10.76 7.45 4.54
CA LEU A 151 11.67 7.45 5.69
C LEU A 151 11.73 6.09 6.41
N LEU A 152 10.59 5.40 6.52
CA LEU A 152 10.53 4.04 7.08
C LEU A 152 11.41 3.07 6.28
N LEU A 153 11.40 3.19 4.94
CA LEU A 153 12.17 2.32 4.04
C LEU A 153 13.64 2.70 3.94
N GLY A 154 13.96 4.00 3.94
CA GLY A 154 15.33 4.50 3.82
C GLY A 154 16.13 4.41 5.12
N GLY A 155 15.46 4.24 6.26
CA GLY A 155 16.04 4.46 7.58
C GLY A 155 16.42 5.92 7.80
N SER A 156 16.45 6.36 9.06
CA SER A 156 17.10 7.64 9.38
C SER A 156 18.59 7.43 9.13
N GLY A 157 19.17 8.05 8.09
CA GLY A 157 20.60 8.04 7.79
C GLY A 157 21.49 8.70 8.86
N ALA A 158 21.10 8.72 10.12
CA ALA A 158 21.95 9.06 11.23
C ALA A 158 22.74 7.81 11.63
N SER A 159 24.02 7.75 11.24
CA SER A 159 24.99 6.87 11.90
C SER A 159 24.83 7.01 13.41
N PRO A 160 24.90 5.92 14.20
CA PRO A 160 25.05 6.02 15.64
C PRO A 160 26.28 6.89 15.88
N GLY A 161 26.07 8.08 16.44
CA GLY A 161 27.14 9.03 16.69
C GLY A 161 28.29 8.32 17.39
N GLU A 162 29.50 8.55 16.89
CA GLU A 162 30.75 8.23 17.57
C GLU A 162 30.55 8.44 19.06
N SER A 163 30.70 7.35 19.81
CA SER A 163 30.92 7.45 21.25
C SER A 163 32.05 8.45 21.43
N LEU A 164 31.75 9.56 22.10
CA LEU A 164 32.75 10.44 22.66
C LEU A 164 33.53 9.60 23.68
N THR A 165 34.52 8.84 23.19
CA THR A 165 35.54 8.25 24.02
C THR A 165 36.35 9.41 24.56
N ASN A 166 35.94 9.81 25.75
CA ASN A 166 36.71 10.59 26.70
C ASN A 166 38.19 10.16 26.68
N SER A 167 39.05 11.07 26.26
CA SER A 167 40.51 11.07 26.40
C SER A 167 40.94 12.49 26.01
N SER A 168 41.65 13.30 26.78
CA SER A 168 42.47 13.22 28.00
C SER A 168 42.81 14.71 28.34
N PRO A 169 43.74 15.06 29.26
CA PRO A 169 44.45 14.30 30.30
C PRO A 169 44.19 14.79 31.73
#